data_AF-A0A369BBV8-F1
#
_entry.id   AF-A0A369BBV8-F1
#
_cell.length_a   1.000
_cell.length_b   1.000
_cell.length_c   1.000
_cell.angle_alpha   90.00
_cell.angle_beta   90.00
_cell.angle_gamma   90.00
#
_symmetry.space_group_name_H-M   'P 1'
#
loop_
_entity.id
_entity.type
_entity.pdbx_description
1 polymer ?
#
loop_
_entity_poly.entity_id
_entity_poly.type
_entity_poly.pdbx_seq_one_letter_code
_entity_poly.pdbx_strand_id
1 'polypeptide(L)'
;MIRKNKAEVCIYGSNYTVVGTESEEYLHKVSTYIDKKMKDIAQSKSALSTSMVAVLAAINIADDYFKNIAEADKSKQELQKHSKEIERLKGEFLRKEMELRKEAENMKAGVEEKKALAVEMERLREKFSHKENELRSDIERLEAECRERIEQVQESERLKREADERGETLAKQLYDLESRYRQMEEKLQQGGESIRKKYENQAEELERELYDSRLKYDELEARLTEENRMLRQQQEEDRLEEIRERERAAKEAEEKQEALLKELEHLKSEYSQMEELLFEECGRLKSEHQRREEELLKRIEALA
;
A
#
# COMPACT_ATOMS: atom_id res chain seq x y z
N MET A 1 -55.84 -27.33 -126.12
CA MET A 1 -55.46 -27.15 -127.54
C MET A 1 -54.43 -26.04 -127.63
N ILE A 2 -53.23 -26.32 -128.11
CA ILE A 2 -52.20 -25.29 -128.28
C ILE A 2 -52.58 -24.49 -129.53
N ARG A 3 -52.86 -23.18 -129.37
CA ARG A 3 -53.13 -22.28 -130.51
C ARG A 3 -51.85 -22.15 -131.32
N LYS A 4 -51.91 -22.54 -132.59
CA LYS A 4 -50.80 -22.39 -133.53
C LYS A 4 -50.96 -21.06 -134.25
N ASN A 5 -49.97 -20.19 -134.09
CA ASN A 5 -49.89 -18.93 -134.81
C ASN A 5 -49.27 -19.19 -136.20
N LYS A 6 -49.76 -18.48 -137.20
CA LYS A 6 -49.25 -18.53 -138.57
C LYS A 6 -48.67 -17.17 -138.89
N ALA A 7 -47.43 -17.14 -139.38
CA ALA A 7 -46.76 -15.94 -139.83
C ALA A 7 -46.30 -16.13 -141.28
N GLU A 8 -46.53 -15.14 -142.14
CA GLU A 8 -45.98 -15.11 -143.49
C GLU A 8 -44.65 -14.37 -143.47
N VAL A 9 -43.57 -15.05 -143.86
CA VAL A 9 -42.21 -14.54 -143.73
C VAL A 9 -41.44 -14.71 -145.01
N CYS A 10 -40.58 -13.75 -145.35
CA CYS A 10 -39.68 -13.83 -146.49
C CYS A 10 -38.27 -14.18 -145.99
N ILE A 11 -37.72 -15.30 -146.46
CA ILE A 11 -36.38 -15.77 -146.10
C ILE A 11 -35.58 -15.95 -147.39
N TYR A 12 -34.51 -15.18 -147.56
CA TYR A 12 -33.57 -15.22 -148.68
C TYR A 12 -34.28 -15.17 -150.05
N GLY A 13 -35.28 -14.28 -150.18
CA GLY A 13 -36.03 -14.05 -151.42
C GLY A 13 -37.20 -15.02 -151.67
N SER A 14 -37.44 -15.98 -150.78
CA SER A 14 -38.56 -16.92 -150.85
C SER A 14 -39.57 -16.68 -149.73
N ASN A 15 -40.86 -16.68 -150.06
CA ASN A 15 -41.94 -16.54 -149.08
C ASN A 15 -42.32 -17.89 -148.48
N TYR A 16 -42.34 -17.98 -147.16
CA TYR A 16 -42.71 -19.16 -146.39
C TYR A 16 -43.82 -18.83 -145.39
N THR A 17 -44.74 -19.77 -145.19
CA THR A 17 -45.72 -19.70 -144.10
C THR A 17 -45.20 -20.54 -142.94
N VAL A 18 -44.75 -19.89 -141.87
CA VAL A 18 -44.24 -20.57 -140.67
C VAL A 18 -45.38 -20.73 -139.67
N VAL A 19 -45.52 -21.94 -139.14
CA VAL A 19 -46.54 -22.29 -138.16
C VAL A 19 -45.85 -22.68 -136.86
N GLY A 20 -46.12 -21.96 -135.78
CA GLY A 20 -45.47 -22.16 -134.48
C GLY A 20 -46.42 -21.94 -133.31
N THR A 21 -45.98 -22.37 -132.12
CA THR A 21 -46.70 -22.15 -130.86
C THR A 21 -46.33 -20.82 -130.19
N GLU A 22 -45.25 -20.20 -130.66
CA GLU A 22 -44.74 -18.91 -130.21
C GLU A 22 -45.51 -17.74 -130.83
N SER A 23 -45.30 -16.53 -130.31
CA SER A 23 -45.96 -15.32 -130.84
C SER A 23 -45.55 -15.04 -132.29
N GLU A 24 -46.45 -14.40 -133.05
CA GLU A 24 -46.18 -13.97 -134.43
C GLU A 24 -44.92 -13.08 -134.51
N GLU A 25 -44.73 -12.18 -133.53
CA GLU A 25 -43.52 -11.36 -133.38
C GLU A 25 -42.23 -12.19 -133.23
N TYR A 26 -42.27 -13.25 -132.43
CA TYR A 26 -41.11 -14.14 -132.27
C TYR A 26 -40.82 -14.90 -133.56
N LEU A 27 -41.85 -15.40 -134.25
CA LEU A 27 -41.70 -16.08 -135.54
C LEU A 27 -41.12 -15.16 -136.62
N HIS A 28 -41.56 -13.90 -136.67
CA HIS A 28 -40.94 -12.88 -137.53
C HIS A 28 -39.49 -12.59 -137.15
N LYS A 29 -39.18 -12.48 -135.85
CA LYS A 29 -37.82 -12.25 -135.35
C LYS A 29 -36.87 -13.39 -135.73
N VAL A 30 -37.29 -14.65 -135.55
CA VAL A 30 -36.51 -15.83 -135.94
C VAL A 30 -36.30 -15.85 -137.46
N SER A 31 -37.34 -15.55 -138.23
CA SER A 31 -37.25 -15.54 -139.69
C SER A 31 -36.32 -14.44 -140.21
N THR A 32 -36.38 -13.25 -139.59
CA THR A 32 -35.47 -12.13 -139.87
C THR A 32 -34.02 -12.48 -139.52
N TYR A 33 -33.81 -13.20 -138.42
CA TYR A 33 -32.48 -13.66 -138.01
C TYR A 33 -31.87 -14.66 -139.01
N ILE A 34 -32.67 -15.64 -139.46
CA ILE A 34 -32.25 -16.62 -140.48
C ILE A 34 -31.97 -15.92 -141.81
N ASP A 35 -32.86 -15.03 -142.26
CA ASP A 35 -32.68 -14.24 -143.48
C ASP A 35 -31.37 -13.43 -143.45
N LYS A 36 -31.09 -12.75 -142.32
CA LYS A 36 -29.83 -12.03 -142.12
C LYS A 36 -28.61 -12.96 -142.19
N LYS A 37 -28.62 -14.09 -141.48
CA LYS A 37 -27.51 -15.06 -141.52
C LYS A 37 -27.27 -15.62 -142.91
N MET A 38 -28.32 -15.92 -143.67
CA MET A 38 -28.20 -16.38 -145.06
C MET A 38 -27.62 -15.30 -145.98
N LYS A 39 -28.07 -14.04 -145.83
CA LYS A 39 -27.52 -12.89 -146.58
C LYS A 39 -26.04 -12.65 -146.24
N ASP A 40 -25.66 -12.69 -144.97
CA ASP A 40 -24.28 -12.48 -144.52
C ASP A 40 -23.33 -13.56 -145.11
N ILE A 41 -23.77 -14.83 -145.13
CA ILE A 41 -23.00 -15.94 -145.72
C ILE A 41 -22.86 -15.76 -147.24
N ALA A 42 -23.95 -15.43 -147.93
CA ALA A 42 -23.97 -15.20 -149.37
C ALA A 42 -23.06 -14.04 -149.80
N GLN A 43 -23.00 -12.97 -149.00
CA GLN A 43 -22.11 -11.83 -149.22
C GLN A 43 -20.63 -12.19 -149.04
N SER A 44 -20.31 -13.08 -148.11
CA SER A 44 -18.93 -13.49 -147.82
C SER A 44 -18.30 -14.45 -148.84
N LYS A 45 -19.11 -15.25 -149.56
CA LYS A 45 -18.65 -16.28 -150.52
C LYS A 45 -19.51 -16.30 -151.78
N SER A 46 -19.06 -15.61 -152.82
CA SER A 46 -19.79 -15.44 -154.09
C SER A 46 -19.64 -16.64 -155.05
N ALA A 47 -20.22 -17.80 -154.72
CA ALA A 47 -20.41 -18.94 -155.66
C ALA A 47 -21.28 -20.10 -155.10
N LEU A 48 -22.04 -19.91 -154.02
CA LEU A 48 -22.77 -21.01 -153.37
C LEU A 48 -24.24 -21.07 -153.82
N SER A 49 -24.78 -22.27 -154.00
CA SER A 49 -26.20 -22.45 -154.26
C SER A 49 -27.04 -22.04 -153.04
N THR A 50 -28.28 -21.62 -153.25
CA THR A 50 -29.23 -21.28 -152.17
C THR A 50 -29.36 -22.38 -151.12
N SER A 51 -29.33 -23.65 -151.55
CA SER A 51 -29.33 -24.81 -150.66
C SER A 51 -28.08 -24.88 -149.77
N MET A 52 -26.89 -24.63 -150.33
CA MET A 52 -25.64 -24.58 -149.55
C MET A 52 -25.60 -23.41 -148.58
N VAL A 53 -26.11 -22.23 -148.97
CA VAL A 53 -26.24 -21.05 -148.09
C VAL A 53 -27.17 -21.35 -146.92
N ALA A 54 -28.31 -22.02 -147.17
CA ALA A 54 -29.24 -22.42 -146.12
C ALA A 54 -28.62 -23.44 -145.14
N VAL A 55 -27.87 -24.43 -145.64
CA VAL A 55 -27.18 -25.42 -144.80
C VAL A 55 -26.08 -24.75 -143.95
N LEU A 56 -25.29 -23.85 -144.52
CA LEU A 56 -24.28 -23.08 -143.76
C LEU A 56 -24.90 -22.16 -142.72
N ALA A 57 -26.04 -21.53 -143.03
CA ALA A 57 -26.79 -20.73 -142.07
C ALA A 57 -27.31 -21.60 -140.91
N ALA A 58 -27.87 -22.78 -141.21
CA ALA A 58 -28.31 -23.72 -140.20
C ALA A 58 -27.16 -24.22 -139.31
N ILE A 59 -25.99 -24.52 -139.89
CA ILE A 59 -24.78 -24.92 -139.14
C ILE A 59 -24.31 -23.79 -138.22
N ASN A 60 -24.22 -22.55 -138.73
CA ASN A 60 -23.80 -21.40 -137.91
C ASN A 60 -24.79 -21.11 -136.77
N ILE A 61 -26.10 -21.25 -137.03
CA ILE A 61 -27.13 -21.09 -136.00
C ILE A 61 -27.06 -22.21 -134.96
N ALA A 62 -26.80 -23.45 -135.40
CA ALA A 62 -26.58 -24.57 -134.49
C ALA A 62 -25.32 -24.38 -133.63
N ASP A 63 -24.22 -23.89 -134.22
CA ASP A 63 -22.99 -23.54 -133.50
C ASP A 63 -23.24 -22.43 -132.45
N ASP A 64 -23.92 -21.35 -132.83
CA ASP A 64 -24.34 -20.29 -131.91
C ASP A 64 -25.23 -20.84 -130.77
N TYR A 65 -26.15 -21.75 -131.09
CA TYR A 65 -27.01 -22.39 -130.10
C TYR A 65 -26.22 -23.25 -129.10
N PHE A 66 -25.32 -24.11 -129.57
CA PHE A 66 -24.48 -24.95 -128.71
C PHE A 66 -23.51 -24.11 -127.86
N LYS A 67 -22.96 -23.02 -128.39
CA LYS A 67 -22.14 -22.07 -127.62
C LYS A 67 -22.93 -21.38 -126.52
N ASN A 68 -24.14 -20.90 -126.81
CA ASN A 68 -25.01 -20.29 -125.81
C ASN A 68 -25.44 -21.29 -124.72
N ILE A 69 -25.69 -22.56 -125.08
CA ILE A 69 -25.92 -23.61 -124.08
C ILE A 69 -24.70 -23.80 -123.20
N ALA A 70 -23.51 -23.90 -123.80
CA ALA A 70 -22.28 -24.06 -123.04
C ALA A 70 -22.03 -22.87 -122.08
N GLU A 71 -22.33 -21.63 -122.50
CA GLU A 71 -22.26 -20.45 -121.64
C GLU A 71 -23.32 -20.43 -120.54
N ALA A 72 -24.56 -20.85 -120.84
CA ALA A 72 -25.63 -20.97 -119.86
C ALA A 72 -25.31 -22.05 -118.81
N ASP A 73 -24.78 -23.19 -119.24
CA ASP A 73 -24.32 -24.26 -118.36
C ASP A 73 -23.14 -23.80 -117.50
N LYS A 74 -22.18 -23.07 -118.07
CA LYS A 74 -21.07 -22.47 -117.33
C LYS A 74 -21.58 -21.48 -116.26
N SER A 75 -22.49 -20.59 -116.63
CA SER A 75 -23.10 -19.62 -115.71
C SER A 75 -23.89 -20.31 -114.60
N LYS A 76 -24.61 -21.39 -114.93
CA LYS A 76 -25.35 -22.20 -113.96
C LYS A 76 -24.41 -22.91 -112.99
N GLN A 77 -23.27 -23.42 -113.47
CA GLN A 77 -22.23 -24.00 -112.60
C GLN A 77 -21.60 -22.95 -111.69
N GLU A 78 -21.34 -21.74 -112.18
CA GLU A 78 -20.82 -20.63 -111.37
C GLU A 78 -21.83 -20.18 -110.30
N LEU A 79 -23.11 -20.03 -110.66
CA LEU A 79 -24.19 -19.77 -109.72
C LEU A 79 -24.29 -20.86 -108.64
N GLN A 80 -24.16 -22.13 -109.04
CA GLN A 80 -24.19 -23.23 -108.09
C GLN A 80 -22.98 -23.23 -107.14
N LYS A 81 -21.78 -22.86 -107.65
CA LYS A 81 -20.58 -22.68 -106.82
C LYS A 81 -20.76 -21.53 -105.83
N HIS A 82 -21.24 -20.37 -106.28
CA HIS A 82 -21.48 -19.22 -105.41
C HIS A 82 -22.58 -19.50 -104.39
N SER A 83 -23.65 -20.19 -104.76
CA SER A 83 -24.71 -20.60 -103.82
C SER A 83 -24.15 -21.48 -102.69
N LYS A 84 -23.31 -22.46 -103.02
CA LYS A 84 -22.64 -23.30 -102.03
C LYS A 84 -21.69 -22.50 -101.13
N GLU A 85 -20.97 -21.54 -101.70
CA GLU A 85 -20.06 -20.69 -100.95
C GLU A 85 -20.81 -19.76 -99.98
N ILE A 86 -21.95 -19.20 -100.41
CA ILE A 86 -22.83 -18.40 -99.54
C ILE A 86 -23.36 -19.25 -98.38
N GLU A 87 -23.79 -20.48 -98.63
CA GLU A 87 -24.23 -21.40 -97.58
C GLU A 87 -23.11 -21.71 -96.59
N ARG A 88 -21.89 -21.95 -97.08
CA ARG A 88 -20.70 -22.17 -96.25
C ARG A 88 -20.41 -20.96 -95.36
N LEU A 89 -20.31 -19.78 -95.95
CA LEU A 89 -20.04 -18.53 -95.23
C LEU A 89 -21.13 -18.20 -94.22
N LYS A 90 -22.40 -18.45 -94.55
CA LYS A 90 -23.51 -18.26 -93.62
C LYS A 90 -23.43 -19.20 -92.42
N GLY A 91 -23.03 -20.46 -92.64
CA GLY A 91 -22.77 -21.41 -91.56
C GLY A 91 -21.62 -20.99 -90.66
N GLU A 92 -20.52 -20.50 -91.23
CA GLU A 92 -19.36 -19.98 -90.49
C GLU A 92 -19.72 -18.72 -89.68
N PHE A 93 -20.47 -17.80 -90.28
CA PHE A 93 -20.97 -16.60 -89.61
C PHE A 93 -21.84 -16.96 -88.40
N LEU A 94 -22.80 -17.88 -88.57
CA LEU A 94 -23.69 -18.31 -87.47
C LEU A 94 -22.91 -18.92 -86.31
N ARG A 95 -21.88 -19.73 -86.61
CA ARG A 95 -21.00 -20.31 -85.59
C ARG A 95 -20.24 -19.21 -84.84
N LYS A 96 -19.67 -18.26 -85.58
CA LYS A 96 -18.94 -17.12 -84.99
C LYS A 96 -19.83 -16.25 -84.12
N GLU A 97 -21.07 -16.01 -84.55
CA GLU A 97 -22.07 -15.26 -83.79
C GLU A 97 -22.44 -15.98 -82.49
N MET A 98 -22.63 -17.31 -82.53
CA MET A 98 -22.87 -18.11 -81.33
C MET A 98 -21.68 -18.10 -80.35
N GLU A 99 -20.44 -18.22 -80.86
CA GLU A 99 -19.23 -18.14 -80.03
C GLU A 99 -19.12 -16.79 -79.31
N LEU A 100 -19.22 -15.68 -80.05
CA LEU A 100 -19.15 -14.33 -79.50
C LEU A 100 -20.25 -14.08 -78.46
N ARG A 101 -21.46 -14.60 -78.71
CA ARG A 101 -22.56 -14.48 -77.75
C ARG A 101 -22.26 -15.23 -76.45
N LYS A 102 -21.70 -16.44 -76.54
CA LYS A 102 -21.32 -17.25 -75.38
C LYS A 102 -20.20 -16.60 -74.57
N GLU A 103 -19.20 -16.03 -75.24
CA GLU A 103 -18.13 -15.24 -74.60
C GLU A 103 -18.69 -13.99 -73.90
N ALA A 104 -19.62 -13.29 -74.52
CA ALA A 104 -20.27 -12.12 -73.91
C ALA A 104 -21.10 -12.49 -72.68
N GLU A 105 -21.81 -13.62 -72.70
CA GLU A 105 -22.52 -14.13 -71.52
C GLU A 105 -21.56 -14.51 -70.39
N ASN A 106 -20.47 -15.22 -70.70
CA ASN A 106 -19.44 -15.56 -69.71
C ASN A 106 -18.79 -14.30 -69.11
N MET A 107 -18.49 -13.29 -69.94
CA MET A 107 -17.96 -12.01 -69.44
C MET A 107 -18.97 -11.30 -68.54
N LYS A 108 -20.26 -11.28 -68.90
CA LYS A 108 -21.30 -10.69 -68.04
C LYS A 108 -21.38 -11.38 -66.68
N ALA A 109 -21.38 -12.72 -66.66
CA ALA A 109 -21.38 -13.48 -65.42
C ALA A 109 -20.16 -13.15 -64.54
N GLY A 110 -18.95 -13.12 -65.12
CA GLY A 110 -17.73 -12.76 -64.40
C GLY A 110 -17.71 -11.31 -63.89
N VAL A 111 -18.37 -10.38 -64.58
CA VAL A 111 -18.52 -8.99 -64.12
C VAL A 111 -19.46 -8.90 -62.91
N GLU A 112 -20.56 -9.65 -62.89
CA GLU A 112 -21.47 -9.67 -61.73
C GLU A 112 -20.81 -10.27 -60.50
N GLU A 113 -20.07 -11.36 -60.65
CA GLU A 113 -19.33 -11.98 -59.55
C GLU A 113 -18.28 -11.01 -58.96
N LYS A 114 -17.51 -10.31 -59.82
CA LYS A 114 -16.57 -9.28 -59.37
C LYS A 114 -17.25 -8.11 -58.67
N LYS A 115 -18.43 -7.69 -59.13
CA LYS A 115 -19.23 -6.64 -58.46
C LYS A 115 -19.68 -7.08 -57.08
N ALA A 116 -20.17 -8.32 -56.94
CA ALA A 116 -20.57 -8.86 -55.64
C ALA A 116 -19.39 -8.91 -54.67
N LEU A 117 -18.21 -9.35 -55.14
CA LEU A 117 -17.00 -9.39 -54.33
C LEU A 117 -16.53 -7.98 -53.92
N ALA A 118 -16.64 -6.99 -54.80
CA ALA A 118 -16.29 -5.60 -54.51
C ALA A 118 -17.16 -5.00 -53.39
N VAL A 119 -18.46 -5.27 -53.40
CA VAL A 119 -19.39 -4.84 -52.34
C VAL A 119 -19.02 -5.48 -51.00
N GLU A 120 -18.67 -6.78 -51.00
CA GLU A 120 -18.27 -7.45 -49.76
C GLU A 120 -16.92 -6.95 -49.23
N MET A 121 -15.96 -6.65 -50.12
CA MET A 121 -14.71 -5.99 -49.73
C MET A 121 -14.94 -4.62 -49.10
N GLU A 122 -15.89 -3.84 -49.61
CA GLU A 122 -16.24 -2.52 -49.05
C GLU A 122 -16.85 -2.66 -47.65
N ARG A 123 -17.78 -3.60 -47.46
CA ARG A 123 -18.34 -3.92 -46.13
C ARG A 123 -17.27 -4.37 -45.12
N LEU A 124 -16.34 -5.21 -45.56
CA LEU A 124 -15.24 -5.65 -44.69
C LEU A 124 -14.33 -4.46 -44.32
N ARG A 125 -14.00 -3.57 -45.27
CA ARG A 125 -13.23 -2.36 -45.00
C ARG A 125 -13.91 -1.45 -43.98
N GLU A 126 -15.23 -1.27 -44.07
CA GLU A 126 -15.98 -0.50 -43.07
C GLU A 126 -15.89 -1.14 -41.68
N LYS A 127 -16.07 -2.47 -41.58
CA LYS A 127 -15.91 -3.20 -40.32
C LYS A 127 -14.50 -3.06 -39.74
N PHE A 128 -13.47 -3.16 -40.56
CA PHE A 128 -12.08 -2.95 -40.14
C PHE A 128 -11.85 -1.51 -39.70
N SER A 129 -12.33 -0.52 -40.44
CA SER A 129 -12.25 0.90 -40.07
C SER A 129 -12.93 1.18 -38.72
N HIS A 130 -14.10 0.58 -38.47
CA HIS A 130 -14.77 0.71 -37.18
C HIS A 130 -13.92 0.10 -36.05
N LYS A 131 -13.37 -1.10 -36.27
CA LYS A 131 -12.52 -1.78 -35.29
C LYS A 131 -11.21 -1.02 -35.02
N GLU A 132 -10.59 -0.45 -36.05
CA GLU A 132 -9.41 0.41 -35.91
C GLU A 132 -9.70 1.63 -35.05
N ASN A 133 -10.85 2.29 -35.26
CA ASN A 133 -11.26 3.44 -34.46
C ASN A 133 -11.57 3.06 -33.01
N GLU A 134 -12.24 1.92 -32.78
CA GLU A 134 -12.46 1.39 -31.42
C GLU A 134 -11.14 1.13 -30.69
N LEU A 135 -10.23 0.39 -31.34
CA LEU A 135 -8.91 0.07 -30.77
C LEU A 135 -8.11 1.33 -30.48
N ARG A 136 -8.17 2.33 -31.36
CA ARG A 136 -7.51 3.62 -31.15
C ARG A 136 -8.06 4.35 -29.93
N SER A 137 -9.38 4.38 -29.76
CA SER A 137 -10.01 4.98 -28.57
C SER A 137 -9.63 4.24 -27.28
N ASP A 138 -9.53 2.91 -27.33
CA ASP A 138 -9.10 2.11 -26.18
C ASP A 138 -7.64 2.37 -25.81
N ILE A 139 -6.75 2.51 -26.80
CA ILE A 139 -5.34 2.88 -26.59
C ILE A 139 -5.24 4.25 -25.93
N GLU A 140 -5.95 5.26 -26.44
CA GLU A 140 -5.94 6.61 -25.87
C GLU A 140 -6.44 6.63 -24.41
N ARG A 141 -7.47 5.82 -24.09
CA ARG A 141 -7.95 5.65 -22.71
C ARG A 141 -6.89 5.00 -21.81
N LEU A 142 -6.29 3.90 -22.24
CA LEU A 142 -5.26 3.19 -21.47
C LEU A 142 -4.01 4.05 -21.25
N GLU A 143 -3.61 4.83 -22.24
CA GLU A 143 -2.49 5.76 -22.10
C GLU A 143 -2.79 6.86 -21.06
N ALA A 144 -4.02 7.36 -21.00
CA ALA A 144 -4.43 8.33 -19.97
C ALA A 144 -4.40 7.70 -18.57
N GLU A 145 -4.94 6.49 -18.41
CA GLU A 145 -4.90 5.75 -17.14
C GLU A 145 -3.45 5.46 -16.69
N CYS A 146 -2.57 5.06 -17.62
CA CYS A 146 -1.15 4.84 -17.32
C CYS A 146 -0.47 6.13 -16.85
N ARG A 147 -0.73 7.27 -17.49
CA ARG A 147 -0.18 8.57 -17.06
C ARG A 147 -0.61 8.93 -15.65
N GLU A 148 -1.90 8.81 -15.33
CA GLU A 148 -2.41 9.09 -14.00
C GLU A 148 -1.78 8.16 -12.94
N ARG A 149 -1.64 6.86 -13.25
CA ARG A 149 -1.00 5.88 -12.36
C ARG A 149 0.46 6.23 -12.08
N ILE A 150 1.19 6.71 -13.09
CA ILE A 150 2.59 7.13 -12.94
C ILE A 150 2.67 8.35 -12.01
N GLU A 151 1.81 9.35 -12.19
CA GLU A 151 1.75 10.52 -11.31
C GLU A 151 1.45 10.14 -9.86
N GLN A 152 0.49 9.23 -9.64
CA GLN A 152 0.17 8.71 -8.31
C GLN A 152 1.35 7.99 -7.65
N VAL A 153 2.10 7.19 -8.42
CA VAL A 153 3.30 6.49 -7.92
C VAL A 153 4.40 7.51 -7.57
N GLN A 154 4.64 8.50 -8.43
CA GLN A 154 5.62 9.56 -8.17
C GLN A 154 5.30 10.35 -6.90
N GLU A 155 4.02 10.70 -6.69
CA GLU A 155 3.60 11.40 -5.47
C GLU A 155 3.75 10.51 -4.22
N SER A 156 3.40 9.23 -4.32
CA SER A 156 3.61 8.27 -3.22
C SER A 156 5.10 8.12 -2.86
N GLU A 157 5.98 8.05 -3.86
CA GLU A 157 7.43 8.01 -3.64
C GLU A 157 7.95 9.31 -3.01
N ARG A 158 7.43 10.47 -3.43
CA ARG A 158 7.79 11.76 -2.83
C ARG A 158 7.41 11.82 -1.35
N LEU A 159 6.17 11.46 -1.02
CA LEU A 159 5.68 11.41 0.36
C LEU A 159 6.49 10.43 1.21
N LYS A 160 6.88 9.28 0.64
CA LYS A 160 7.72 8.31 1.34
C LYS A 160 9.11 8.89 1.66
N ARG A 161 9.76 9.55 0.71
CA ARG A 161 11.05 10.22 0.95
C ARG A 161 10.94 11.30 2.03
N GLU A 162 9.90 12.13 1.99
CA GLU A 162 9.65 13.14 3.03
C GLU A 162 9.44 12.50 4.41
N ALA A 163 8.75 11.34 4.47
CA ALA A 163 8.56 10.60 5.71
C ALA A 163 9.87 9.99 6.24
N ASP A 164 10.70 9.45 5.35
CA ASP A 164 12.03 8.90 5.70
C ASP A 164 12.95 10.00 6.25
N GLU A 165 13.02 11.16 5.60
CA GLU A 165 13.80 12.32 6.05
C GLU A 165 13.33 12.85 7.42
N ARG A 166 12.02 12.91 7.64
CA ARG A 166 11.44 13.26 8.95
C ARG A 166 11.78 12.20 10.00
N GLY A 167 11.74 10.93 9.64
CA GLY A 167 12.13 9.81 10.50
C GLY A 167 13.59 9.93 10.95
N GLU A 168 14.51 10.20 10.04
CA GLU A 168 15.92 10.43 10.36
C GLU A 168 16.13 11.64 11.27
N THR A 169 15.40 12.73 11.02
CA THR A 169 15.48 13.95 11.84
C THR A 169 14.99 13.70 13.27
N LEU A 170 13.86 13.01 13.41
CA LEU A 170 13.31 12.63 14.72
C LEU A 170 14.24 11.66 15.46
N ALA A 171 14.86 10.71 14.76
CA ALA A 171 15.82 9.80 15.37
C ALA A 171 17.04 10.54 15.95
N LYS A 172 17.58 11.54 15.23
CA LYS A 172 18.66 12.40 15.75
C LYS A 172 18.20 13.19 16.98
N GLN A 173 17.00 13.77 16.94
CA GLN A 173 16.45 14.50 18.07
C GLN A 173 16.23 13.63 19.30
N LEU A 174 15.74 12.39 19.13
CA LEU A 174 15.57 11.42 20.21
C LEU A 174 16.93 11.05 20.82
N TYR A 175 17.93 10.77 19.99
CA TYR A 175 19.28 10.46 20.47
C TYR A 175 19.89 11.61 21.30
N ASP A 176 19.78 12.85 20.82
CA ASP A 176 20.26 14.03 21.54
C ASP A 176 19.54 14.22 22.88
N LEU A 177 18.22 13.98 22.89
CA LEU A 177 17.40 14.10 24.09
C LEU A 177 17.75 13.02 25.12
N GLU A 178 17.90 11.76 24.69
CA GLU A 178 18.33 10.64 25.54
C GLU A 178 19.71 10.89 26.15
N SER A 179 20.66 11.42 25.36
CA SER A 179 21.98 11.81 25.85
C SER A 179 21.90 12.88 26.93
N ARG A 180 21.05 13.91 26.75
CA ARG A 180 20.81 14.94 27.78
C ARG A 180 20.16 14.37 29.04
N TYR A 181 19.18 13.48 28.91
CA TYR A 181 18.56 12.83 30.05
C TYR A 181 19.57 12.01 30.84
N ARG A 182 20.41 11.22 30.16
CA ARG A 182 21.47 10.44 30.82
C ARG A 182 22.43 11.34 31.60
N GLN A 183 22.88 12.44 31.00
CA GLN A 183 23.74 13.41 31.70
C GLN A 183 23.05 14.05 32.92
N MET A 184 21.75 14.30 32.84
CA MET A 184 20.98 14.84 33.95
C MET A 184 20.83 13.82 35.09
N GLU A 185 20.54 12.55 34.76
CA GLU A 185 20.49 11.45 35.73
C GLU A 185 21.83 11.28 36.45
N GLU A 186 22.95 11.29 35.72
CA GLU A 186 24.29 11.21 36.32
C GLU A 186 24.55 12.36 37.29
N LYS A 187 24.19 13.60 36.93
CA LYS A 187 24.32 14.76 37.81
C LYS A 187 23.45 14.64 39.07
N LEU A 188 22.22 14.14 38.93
CA LEU A 188 21.32 13.91 40.06
C LEU A 188 21.88 12.84 40.99
N GLN A 189 22.44 11.76 40.43
CA GLN A 189 23.08 10.70 41.21
C GLN A 189 24.30 11.23 41.97
N GLN A 190 25.20 11.96 41.29
CA GLN A 190 26.38 12.58 41.93
C GLN A 190 25.98 13.58 43.01
N GLY A 191 24.94 14.38 42.76
CA GLY A 191 24.37 15.30 43.75
C GLY A 191 23.83 14.54 44.97
N GLY A 192 23.07 13.47 44.75
CA GLY A 192 22.54 12.61 45.79
C GLY A 192 23.63 11.93 46.63
N GLU A 193 24.69 11.41 46.00
CA GLU A 193 25.85 10.83 46.68
C GLU A 193 26.62 11.86 47.50
N SER A 194 26.79 13.07 46.97
CA SER A 194 27.46 14.17 47.68
C SER A 194 26.66 14.60 48.91
N ILE A 195 25.34 14.71 48.79
CA ILE A 195 24.44 15.02 49.91
C ILE A 195 24.50 13.90 50.95
N ARG A 196 24.42 12.64 50.52
CA ARG A 196 24.49 11.47 51.41
C ARG A 196 25.79 11.47 52.22
N LYS A 197 26.95 11.63 51.56
CA LYS A 197 28.26 11.69 52.24
C LYS A 197 28.35 12.85 53.23
N LYS A 198 27.79 14.03 52.91
CA LYS A 198 27.76 15.16 53.85
C LYS A 198 26.99 14.82 55.11
N TYR A 199 25.81 14.23 54.98
CA TYR A 199 25.00 13.85 56.13
C TYR A 199 25.59 12.66 56.91
N GLU A 200 26.26 11.73 56.23
CA GLU A 200 26.99 10.63 56.85
C GLU A 200 28.16 11.14 57.70
N ASN A 201 28.99 12.03 57.15
CA ASN A 201 30.08 12.66 57.91
C ASN A 201 29.56 13.48 59.11
N GLN A 202 28.47 14.24 58.92
CA GLN A 202 27.86 15.00 60.02
C GLN A 202 27.31 14.07 61.12
N ALA A 203 26.72 12.94 60.75
CA ALA A 203 26.27 11.95 61.71
C ALA A 203 27.44 11.35 62.48
N GLU A 204 28.53 10.98 61.81
CA GLU A 204 29.75 10.46 62.44
C GLU A 204 30.39 11.48 63.40
N GLU A 205 30.43 12.76 63.03
CA GLU A 205 30.93 13.83 63.91
C GLU A 205 30.08 13.96 65.17
N LEU A 206 28.74 14.00 65.02
CA LEU A 206 27.82 14.06 66.16
C LEU A 206 27.92 12.81 67.04
N GLU A 207 28.11 11.63 66.46
CA GLU A 207 28.31 10.39 67.21
C GLU A 207 29.61 10.44 68.03
N ARG A 208 30.70 10.98 67.48
CA ARG A 208 31.95 11.19 68.22
C ARG A 208 31.79 12.20 69.35
N GLU A 209 31.13 13.32 69.10
CA GLU A 209 30.86 14.33 70.13
C GLU A 209 29.98 13.76 71.26
N LEU A 210 28.97 12.97 70.92
CA LEU A 210 28.14 12.27 71.91
C LEU A 210 28.94 11.27 72.72
N TYR A 211 29.85 10.53 72.07
CA TYR A 211 30.74 9.59 72.75
C TYR A 211 31.67 10.32 73.74
N ASP A 212 32.35 11.38 73.30
CA ASP A 212 33.23 12.18 74.14
C ASP A 212 32.47 12.85 75.30
N SER A 213 31.26 13.34 75.04
CA SER A 213 30.41 13.93 76.08
C SER A 213 29.94 12.89 77.09
N ARG A 214 29.65 11.65 76.65
CA ARG A 214 29.32 10.53 77.56
C ARG A 214 30.52 10.15 78.42
N LEU A 215 31.70 10.03 77.84
CA LEU A 215 32.92 9.72 78.59
C LEU A 215 33.19 10.77 79.68
N LYS A 216 33.05 12.06 79.36
CA LYS A 216 33.17 13.15 80.34
C LYS A 216 32.10 13.07 81.43
N TYR A 217 30.87 12.70 81.07
CA TYR A 217 29.79 12.52 82.03
C TYR A 217 30.12 11.36 83.00
N ASP A 218 30.57 10.22 82.49
CA ASP A 218 30.98 9.06 83.29
C ASP A 218 32.15 9.41 84.23
N GLU A 219 33.14 10.18 83.75
CA GLU A 219 34.24 10.67 84.59
C GLU A 219 33.77 11.61 85.72
N LEU A 220 32.85 12.54 85.41
CA LEU A 220 32.24 13.43 86.38
C LEU A 220 31.41 12.66 87.41
N GLU A 221 30.63 11.68 86.96
CA GLU A 221 29.83 10.82 87.82
C GLU A 221 30.72 9.99 88.76
N ALA A 222 31.83 9.45 88.27
CA ALA A 222 32.82 8.76 89.09
C ALA A 222 33.44 9.68 90.14
N ARG A 223 33.84 10.91 89.77
CA ARG A 223 34.36 11.91 90.71
C ARG A 223 33.34 12.29 91.78
N LEU A 224 32.10 12.53 91.38
CA LEU A 224 31.02 12.86 92.32
C LEU A 224 30.74 11.70 93.27
N THR A 225 30.85 10.47 92.79
CA THR A 225 30.70 9.27 93.62
C THR A 225 31.84 9.16 94.64
N GLU A 226 33.09 9.41 94.23
CA GLU A 226 34.26 9.43 95.11
C GLU A 226 34.14 10.56 96.15
N GLU A 227 33.77 11.77 95.73
CA GLU A 227 33.60 12.93 96.62
C GLU A 227 32.47 12.70 97.64
N ASN A 228 31.32 12.16 97.21
CA ASN A 228 30.25 11.77 98.11
C ASN A 228 30.69 10.69 99.11
N ARG A 229 31.53 9.73 98.67
CA ARG A 229 32.11 8.72 99.56
C ARG A 229 33.02 9.36 100.60
N MET A 230 33.90 10.26 100.19
CA MET A 230 34.79 11.00 101.09
C MET A 230 34.01 11.85 102.08
N LEU A 231 32.98 12.56 101.62
CA LEU A 231 32.11 13.37 102.48
C LEU A 231 31.38 12.50 103.51
N ARG A 232 30.89 11.32 103.11
CA ARG A 232 30.28 10.35 104.03
C ARG A 232 31.28 9.83 105.07
N GLN A 233 32.51 9.51 104.65
CA GLN A 233 33.57 9.09 105.58
C GLN A 233 33.90 10.20 106.58
N GLN A 234 34.05 11.43 106.10
CA GLN A 234 34.31 12.58 106.97
C GLN A 234 33.15 12.84 107.94
N GLN A 235 31.90 12.75 107.48
CA GLN A 235 30.74 12.85 108.37
C GLN A 235 30.68 11.70 109.40
N GLU A 236 31.11 10.49 109.05
CA GLU A 236 31.24 9.38 110.00
C GLU A 236 32.35 9.64 111.01
N GLU A 237 33.50 10.16 110.59
CA GLU A 237 34.61 10.56 111.46
C GLU A 237 34.21 11.69 112.42
N ASP A 238 33.59 12.76 111.90
CA ASP A 238 33.09 13.89 112.70
C ASP A 238 32.07 13.40 113.74
N ARG A 239 31.14 12.50 113.35
CA ARG A 239 30.19 11.88 114.29
C ARG A 239 30.88 11.04 115.36
N LEU A 240 31.91 10.27 114.99
CA LEU A 240 32.70 9.49 115.94
C LEU A 240 33.48 10.41 116.89
N GLU A 241 33.96 11.55 116.40
CA GLU A 241 34.63 12.56 117.22
C GLU A 241 33.67 13.24 118.19
N GLU A 242 32.48 13.65 117.74
CA GLU A 242 31.39 14.12 118.62
C GLU A 242 31.03 13.09 119.68
N ILE A 243 30.95 11.80 119.32
CA ILE A 243 30.71 10.72 120.29
C ILE A 243 31.85 10.64 121.30
N ARG A 244 33.12 10.68 120.86
CA ARG A 244 34.29 10.67 121.76
C ARG A 244 34.32 11.87 122.70
N GLU A 245 33.94 13.06 122.23
CA GLU A 245 33.82 14.24 123.09
C GLU A 245 32.71 14.07 124.13
N ARG A 246 31.55 13.54 123.73
CA ARG A 246 30.47 13.20 124.67
C ARG A 246 30.90 12.15 125.68
N GLU A 247 31.65 11.13 125.29
CA GLU A 247 32.20 10.12 126.19
C GLU A 247 33.21 10.71 127.18
N ARG A 248 34.07 11.63 126.73
CA ARG A 248 34.99 12.35 127.64
C ARG A 248 34.22 13.20 128.64
N ALA A 249 33.23 13.97 128.19
CA ALA A 249 32.37 14.77 129.06
C ALA A 249 31.58 13.90 130.05
N ALA A 250 31.11 12.73 129.62
CA ALA A 250 30.45 11.76 130.48
C ALA A 250 31.39 11.20 131.55
N LYS A 251 32.64 10.86 131.19
CA LYS A 251 33.67 10.45 132.15
C LYS A 251 33.99 11.55 133.17
N GLU A 252 34.16 12.79 132.72
CA GLU A 252 34.36 13.92 133.64
C GLU A 252 33.16 14.15 134.56
N ALA A 253 31.94 13.91 134.07
CA ALA A 253 30.73 13.97 134.88
C ALA A 253 30.66 12.84 135.90
N GLU A 254 31.04 11.60 135.53
CA GLU A 254 31.16 10.48 136.45
C GLU A 254 32.19 10.77 137.55
N GLU A 255 33.38 11.25 137.19
CA GLU A 255 34.42 11.63 138.17
C GLU A 255 33.93 12.72 139.14
N LYS A 256 33.20 13.73 138.63
CA LYS A 256 32.56 14.75 139.48
C LYS A 256 31.48 14.15 140.38
N GLN A 257 30.67 13.24 139.87
CA GLN A 257 29.62 12.58 140.64
C GLN A 257 30.21 11.70 141.75
N GLU A 258 31.32 11.01 141.47
CA GLU A 258 32.07 10.21 142.43
C GLU A 258 32.72 11.08 143.52
N ALA A 259 33.24 12.26 143.16
CA ALA A 259 33.76 13.26 144.10
C ALA A 259 32.65 13.81 145.03
N LEU A 260 31.48 14.15 144.47
CA LEU A 260 30.30 14.57 145.24
C LEU A 260 29.81 13.47 146.19
N LEU A 261 29.87 12.21 145.78
CA LEU A 261 29.53 11.07 146.64
C LEU A 261 30.46 10.97 147.85
N LYS A 262 31.76 11.17 147.66
CA LYS A 262 32.74 11.23 148.76
C LYS A 262 32.48 12.41 149.70
N GLU A 263 32.12 13.58 149.17
CA GLU A 263 31.72 14.73 150.00
C GLU A 263 30.44 14.44 150.79
N LEU A 264 29.46 13.76 150.18
CA LEU A 264 28.20 13.40 150.83
C LEU A 264 28.39 12.34 151.93
N GLU A 265 29.31 11.39 151.73
CA GLU A 265 29.74 10.46 152.78
C GLU A 265 30.46 11.18 153.92
N HIS A 266 31.32 12.16 153.61
CA HIS A 266 31.98 12.97 154.61
C HIS A 266 30.97 13.79 155.43
N LEU A 267 29.98 14.40 154.77
CA LEU A 267 28.94 15.19 155.43
C LEU A 267 28.02 14.32 156.30
N LYS A 268 27.73 13.08 155.87
CA LYS A 268 27.00 12.10 156.68
C LYS A 268 27.78 11.69 157.92
N SER A 269 29.10 11.51 157.81
CA SER A 269 29.98 11.24 158.95
C SER A 269 29.96 12.40 159.95
N GLU A 270 30.03 13.64 159.47
CA GLU A 270 29.96 14.83 160.33
C GLU A 270 28.59 14.98 161.01
N TYR A 271 27.50 14.72 160.28
CA TYR A 271 26.16 14.73 160.87
C TYR A 271 25.99 13.67 161.95
N SER A 272 26.54 12.46 161.75
CA SER A 272 26.49 11.38 162.74
C SER A 272 27.29 11.72 164.01
N GLN A 273 28.43 12.40 163.87
CA GLN A 273 29.22 12.89 165.01
C GLN A 273 28.50 14.01 165.76
N MET A 274 27.78 14.87 165.04
CA MET A 274 26.98 15.94 165.65
C MET A 274 25.75 15.39 166.39
N GLU A 275 25.13 14.32 165.90
CA GLU A 275 24.06 13.60 166.60
C GLU A 275 24.53 12.99 167.93
N GLU A 276 25.72 12.37 167.97
CA GLU A 276 26.29 11.83 169.21
C GLU A 276 26.55 12.92 170.26
N LEU A 277 27.10 14.07 169.85
CA LEU A 277 27.36 15.21 170.73
C LEU A 277 26.05 15.82 171.30
N LEU A 278 25.01 15.95 170.48
CA LEU A 278 23.70 16.43 170.92
C LEU A 278 23.02 15.46 171.91
N PHE A 279 23.24 14.16 171.75
CA PHE A 279 22.72 13.15 172.67
C PHE A 279 23.39 13.24 174.05
N GLU A 280 24.71 13.48 174.10
CA GLU A 280 25.45 13.68 175.36
C GLU A 280 25.04 14.97 176.09
N GLU A 281 24.85 16.08 175.38
CA GLU A 281 24.45 17.37 175.95
C GLU A 281 23.02 17.34 176.52
N CYS A 282 22.09 16.69 175.81
CA CYS A 282 20.72 16.49 176.29
C CYS A 282 20.66 15.59 177.55
N GLY A 283 21.55 14.60 177.67
CA GLY A 283 21.68 13.78 178.89
C GLY A 283 22.17 14.57 180.10
N ARG A 284 23.08 15.52 179.87
CA ARG A 284 23.65 16.38 180.91
C ARG A 284 22.65 17.40 181.45
N LEU A 285 21.87 18.04 180.57
CA LEU A 285 20.84 19.01 180.93
C LEU A 285 19.67 18.41 181.72
N LYS A 286 19.27 17.16 181.41
CA LYS A 286 18.25 16.43 182.18
C LYS A 286 18.68 16.15 183.63
N SER A 287 19.96 15.86 183.82
CA SER A 287 20.56 15.53 185.11
C SER A 287 20.73 16.77 186.00
N GLU A 288 21.01 17.94 185.42
CA GLU A 288 21.03 19.23 186.12
C GLU A 288 19.63 19.71 186.52
N HIS A 289 18.62 19.46 185.67
CA HIS A 289 17.25 19.88 185.95
C HIS A 289 16.63 19.09 187.11
N GLN A 290 16.89 17.77 187.21
CA GLN A 290 16.46 16.95 188.34
C GLN A 290 17.15 17.36 189.66
N ARG A 291 18.43 17.76 189.62
CA ARG A 291 19.15 18.27 190.80
C ARG A 291 18.60 19.60 191.31
N ARG A 292 18.23 20.52 190.40
CA ARG A 292 17.65 21.83 190.76
C ARG A 292 16.23 21.72 191.30
N GLU A 293 15.42 20.78 190.82
CA GLU A 293 14.08 20.52 191.39
C GLU A 293 14.16 19.97 192.81
N GLU A 294 15.07 19.03 193.11
CA GLU A 294 15.28 18.51 194.47
C GLU A 294 15.80 19.58 195.45
N GLU A 295 16.62 20.52 194.98
CA GLU A 295 17.09 21.67 195.79
C GLU A 295 15.97 22.69 196.08
N LEU A 296 15.06 22.92 195.13
CA LEU A 296 13.93 23.83 195.32
C LEU A 296 12.86 23.26 196.25
N LEU A 297 12.60 21.94 196.21
CA LEU A 297 11.73 21.27 197.16
C LEU A 297 12.25 21.36 198.60
N LYS A 298 13.57 21.25 198.81
CA LYS A 298 14.19 21.43 200.14
C LYS A 298 14.19 22.87 200.66
N ARG A 299 14.03 23.86 199.78
CA ARG A 299 14.03 25.29 200.15
C ARG A 299 12.63 25.81 200.49
N ILE A 300 11.58 25.17 199.98
CA ILE A 300 10.18 25.50 200.33
C ILE A 300 9.77 24.81 201.64
N GLU A 301 10.29 23.61 201.96
CA GLU A 301 10.08 22.95 203.26
C GLU A 301 10.81 23.62 204.45
N ALA A 302 11.73 24.57 204.18
CA ALA A 302 12.36 25.41 205.21
C ALA A 302 11.58 26.72 205.53
N LEU A 303 10.41 26.92 204.91
CA LEU A 303 9.52 28.07 205.10
C LEU A 303 8.04 27.62 204.91
N ALA A 304 7.43 26.76 205.74
CA ALA A 304 7.05 27.04 207.13
C ALA A 304 6.70 28.51 207.39
#